data_AF-A0A673IIJ6-F1
#
_entry.id   AF-A0A673IIJ6-F1
#
_cell.length_a   1.000
_cell.length_b   1.000
_cell.length_c   1.000
_cell.angle_alpha   90.00
_cell.angle_beta   90.00
_cell.angle_gamma   90.00
#
_symmetry.space_group_name_H-M   'P 1'
#
loop_
_entity.id
_entity.type
_entity.pdbx_description
1 polymer ?
#
loop_
_entity_poly.entity_id
_entity_poly.type
_entity_poly.pdbx_seq_one_letter_code
_entity_poly.pdbx_strand_id
1 'polypeptide(L)'
;LTGKLDCPVLMVIKDMDNQIFGAFSTHPFRLSEHYYGTGETFLYSFCPEIKVYRWKGENSYFVKGNTDSLQIGGGGGHLGLWLDADLYHGTTSKCSTFNNLPLSSEQDFTIQNLEVWAFE
;
A
#
# COMPACT_ATOMS: atom_id res chain seq x y z
N LEU A 1 3.42 3.26 30.26
CA LEU A 1 4.44 3.06 29.20
C LEU A 1 3.81 2.27 28.05
N THR A 2 2.85 2.85 27.33
CA THR A 2 2.36 2.28 26.07
C THR A 2 3.09 3.01 24.97
N GLY A 3 4.36 2.65 24.76
CA GLY A 3 5.13 3.16 23.63
C GLY A 3 4.39 2.77 22.37
N LYS A 4 3.98 3.76 21.58
CA LYS A 4 3.43 3.53 20.25
C LYS A 4 4.48 2.72 19.50
N LEU A 5 4.16 1.50 19.09
CA LEU A 5 5.03 0.69 18.25
C LEU A 5 5.28 1.47 16.96
N ASP A 6 6.44 2.14 16.84
CA ASP A 6 6.93 2.68 15.58
C ASP A 6 7.73 1.57 14.89
N CYS A 7 7.06 0.45 14.62
CA CYS A 7 7.64 -0.66 13.89
C CYS A 7 7.15 -0.65 12.43
N PRO A 8 8.01 -0.98 11.47
CA PRO A 8 7.57 -1.17 10.10
C PRO A 8 6.59 -2.35 10.01
N VAL A 9 5.71 -2.28 9.01
CA VAL A 9 4.74 -3.35 8.73
C VAL A 9 4.80 -3.76 7.27
N LEU A 10 4.62 -5.05 7.02
CA LEU A 10 4.46 -5.64 5.68
C LEU A 10 3.01 -6.07 5.50
N MET A 11 2.30 -5.38 4.62
CA MET A 11 0.96 -5.77 4.16
C MET A 11 1.10 -6.73 2.98
N VAL A 12 0.46 -7.89 3.10
CA VAL A 12 0.34 -8.90 2.05
C VAL A 12 -1.13 -9.04 1.67
N ILE A 13 -1.43 -8.85 0.39
CA ILE A 13 -2.77 -9.02 -0.18
C ILE A 13 -2.71 -10.19 -1.16
N LYS A 14 -3.69 -11.09 -1.03
CA LYS A 14 -4.06 -12.05 -2.05
C LYS A 14 -5.45 -11.70 -2.56
N ASP A 15 -5.61 -11.48 -3.85
CA ASP A 15 -6.92 -11.21 -4.46
C ASP A 15 -7.64 -12.50 -4.91
N MET A 16 -8.87 -12.34 -5.39
CA MET A 16 -9.70 -13.43 -5.91
C MET A 16 -9.16 -14.07 -7.19
N ASP A 17 -8.26 -13.40 -7.91
CA ASP A 17 -7.57 -13.90 -9.09
C ASP A 17 -6.21 -14.56 -8.74
N ASN A 18 -5.98 -14.80 -7.44
CA ASN A 18 -4.77 -15.38 -6.86
C ASN A 18 -3.48 -14.57 -7.09
N GLN A 19 -3.58 -13.28 -7.39
CA GLN A 19 -2.40 -12.41 -7.43
C GLN A 19 -1.98 -12.05 -6.01
N ILE A 20 -0.66 -11.97 -5.81
CA ILE A 20 -0.07 -11.58 -4.53
C ILE A 20 0.70 -10.27 -4.72
N PHE A 21 0.37 -9.29 -3.90
CA PHE A 21 0.99 -7.97 -3.91
C PHE A 21 0.82 -7.30 -2.55
N GLY A 22 1.31 -6.07 -2.41
CA GLY A 22 1.11 -5.33 -1.19
C GLY A 22 2.10 -4.20 -1.02
N ALA A 23 2.39 -3.90 0.24
CA ALA A 23 3.22 -2.76 0.60
C ALA A 23 4.04 -3.04 1.86
N PHE A 24 5.26 -2.52 1.88
CA PHE A 24 5.99 -2.30 3.11
C PHE A 24 5.80 -0.84 3.52
N SER A 25 5.34 -0.62 4.75
CA SER A 25 5.20 0.70 5.34
C SER A 25 6.16 0.87 6.51
N THR A 26 6.88 1.98 6.51
CA THR A 26 7.80 2.35 7.61
C THR A 26 7.11 2.61 8.94
N HIS A 27 5.80 2.81 8.93
CA HIS A 27 5.00 3.05 10.12
C HIS A 27 3.73 2.19 10.08
N PRO A 28 3.15 1.83 11.24
CA PRO A 28 1.87 1.13 11.26
C PRO A 28 0.77 1.96 10.59
N PHE A 29 -0.19 1.26 9.99
CA PHE A 29 -1.34 1.91 9.37
C PHE A 29 -2.20 2.61 10.43
N ARG A 30 -2.55 3.88 10.16
CA ARG A 30 -3.34 4.73 11.04
C ARG A 30 -4.15 5.76 10.28
N LEU A 31 -5.23 6.23 10.92
CA LEU A 31 -5.96 7.42 10.51
C LEU A 31 -5.03 8.65 10.55
N SER A 32 -5.10 9.46 9.50
CA SER A 32 -4.25 10.66 9.37
C SER A 32 -4.85 11.68 8.41
N GLU A 33 -4.82 12.96 8.80
CA GLU A 33 -5.22 14.07 7.92
C GLU A 33 -4.25 14.25 6.74
N HIS A 34 -2.97 13.97 6.99
CA HIS A 34 -1.88 14.11 6.02
C HIS A 34 -1.21 12.77 5.70
N TYR A 35 -0.46 12.73 4.59
CA TYR A 35 0.38 11.58 4.30
C TYR A 35 1.49 11.41 5.35
N TYR A 36 1.84 10.17 5.68
CA TYR A 36 2.92 9.82 6.60
C TYR A 36 3.77 8.66 6.04
N GLY A 37 4.90 8.39 6.68
CA GLY A 37 5.89 7.42 6.24
C GLY A 37 7.18 8.09 5.75
N THR A 38 8.18 7.27 5.43
CA THR A 38 9.46 7.71 4.87
C THR A 38 9.67 7.14 3.46
N GLY A 39 10.76 7.55 2.80
CA GLY A 39 11.17 7.03 1.50
C GLY A 39 11.53 5.54 1.46
N GLU A 40 11.57 4.86 2.61
CA GLU A 40 11.78 3.41 2.69
C GLU A 40 10.48 2.62 2.51
N THR A 41 9.31 3.27 2.56
CA THR A 41 8.03 2.66 2.17
C THR A 41 8.10 2.26 0.69
N PHE A 42 7.57 1.08 0.34
CA PHE A 42 7.53 0.60 -1.05
C PHE A 42 6.30 -0.25 -1.33
N LEU A 43 5.90 -0.30 -2.59
CA LEU A 43 4.92 -1.26 -3.11
C LEU A 43 5.65 -2.48 -3.69
N TYR A 44 5.00 -3.63 -3.70
CA TYR A 44 5.50 -4.80 -4.42
C TYR A 44 4.37 -5.58 -5.07
N SER A 45 4.70 -6.36 -6.10
CA SER A 45 3.80 -7.30 -6.75
C SER A 45 4.56 -8.56 -7.15
N PHE A 46 3.88 -9.71 -7.17
CA PHE A 46 4.35 -10.96 -7.74
C PHE A 46 3.87 -11.18 -9.19
N CYS A 47 3.08 -10.25 -9.76
CA CYS A 47 2.49 -10.35 -11.10
C CYS A 47 3.19 -9.41 -12.10
N PRO A 48 3.59 -9.88 -13.30
CA PRO A 48 3.73 -11.30 -13.69
C PRO A 48 4.96 -11.97 -13.06
N GLU A 49 5.85 -11.17 -12.46
CA GLU A 49 7.06 -11.59 -11.75
C GLU A 49 7.25 -10.71 -10.52
N ILE A 50 8.10 -11.13 -9.59
CA ILE A 50 8.36 -10.35 -8.38
C ILE A 50 9.01 -9.00 -8.72
N LYS A 51 8.37 -7.91 -8.29
CA LYS A 51 8.86 -6.55 -8.49
C LYS A 51 8.62 -5.69 -7.28
N VAL A 52 9.63 -4.90 -6.92
CA VAL A 52 9.59 -3.95 -5.80
C VAL A 52 9.70 -2.52 -6.35
N TYR A 53 8.71 -1.70 -6.03
CA TYR A 53 8.59 -0.31 -6.46
C TYR A 53 8.93 0.64 -5.31
N ARG A 54 10.22 1.03 -5.27
CA ARG A 54 10.74 1.98 -4.28
C ARG A 54 10.41 3.42 -4.64
N TRP A 55 10.42 4.29 -3.64
CA TRP A 55 10.22 5.72 -3.78
C TRP A 55 11.11 6.35 -4.86
N LYS A 56 10.54 7.30 -5.62
CA LYS A 56 11.21 7.98 -6.74
C LYS A 56 11.69 9.41 -6.46
N GLY A 57 11.44 9.94 -5.27
CA GLY A 57 11.86 11.30 -4.91
C GLY A 57 10.92 12.42 -5.38
N GLU A 58 9.84 12.12 -6.09
CA GLU A 58 8.95 13.15 -6.67
C GLU A 58 8.05 13.84 -5.63
N ASN A 59 7.59 13.10 -4.62
CA ASN A 59 6.73 13.60 -3.54
C ASN A 59 6.81 12.67 -2.32
N SER A 60 6.15 13.05 -1.21
CA SER A 60 6.12 12.26 0.03
C SER A 60 4.73 11.69 0.34
N TYR A 61 3.94 11.36 -0.69
CA TYR A 61 2.57 10.84 -0.54
C TYR A 61 2.57 9.31 -0.31
N PHE A 62 3.24 8.88 0.76
CA PHE A 62 3.50 7.45 1.00
C PHE A 62 2.28 6.69 1.50
N VAL A 63 1.70 7.07 2.64
CA VAL A 63 0.55 6.38 3.24
C VAL A 63 -0.43 7.40 3.79
N LYS A 64 -1.73 7.17 3.59
CA LYS A 64 -2.80 7.94 4.21
C LYS A 64 -3.97 7.01 4.52
N GLY A 65 -4.47 7.06 5.75
CA GLY A 65 -5.68 6.35 6.15
C GLY A 65 -6.75 7.35 6.57
N ASN A 66 -8.00 7.11 6.18
CA ASN A 66 -9.17 7.77 6.74
C ASN A 66 -10.21 6.68 7.12
N THR A 67 -11.38 7.09 7.60
CA THR A 67 -12.44 6.15 8.02
C THR A 67 -12.95 5.29 6.88
N ASP A 68 -12.74 5.74 5.64
CA ASP A 68 -13.38 5.17 4.46
C ASP A 68 -12.37 4.38 3.60
N SER A 69 -11.06 4.50 3.88
CA SER A 69 -10.01 3.93 3.05
C SER A 69 -8.62 3.91 3.66
N LEU A 70 -7.79 3.00 3.15
CA LEU A 70 -6.34 3.02 3.27
C LEU A 70 -5.70 3.25 1.90
N GLN A 71 -4.73 4.17 1.84
CA GLN A 71 -4.08 4.60 0.60
C GLN A 71 -2.57 4.47 0.75
N ILE A 72 -1.91 3.87 -0.24
CA ILE A 72 -0.45 3.72 -0.29
C ILE A 72 0.06 4.14 -1.67
N GLY A 73 0.84 5.22 -1.70
CA GLY A 73 1.36 5.86 -2.90
C GLY A 73 0.34 6.77 -3.55
N GLY A 74 0.67 8.05 -3.72
CA GLY A 74 -0.19 9.04 -4.35
C GLY A 74 0.52 9.87 -5.43
N GLY A 75 -0.17 10.90 -5.88
CA GLY A 75 0.35 11.84 -6.89
C GLY A 75 0.04 11.43 -8.31
N GLY A 76 -0.10 12.42 -9.19
CA GLY A 76 -0.57 12.23 -10.56
C GLY A 76 -2.08 11.95 -10.67
N GLY A 77 -2.86 12.20 -9.61
CA GLY A 77 -4.33 11.97 -9.59
C GLY A 77 -4.76 10.53 -9.28
N HIS A 78 -3.81 9.62 -9.05
CA HIS A 78 -4.06 8.20 -8.84
C HIS A 78 -3.38 7.69 -7.56
N LEU A 79 -3.81 6.52 -7.10
CA LEU A 79 -3.27 5.84 -5.92
C LEU A 79 -2.59 4.53 -6.34
N GLY A 80 -1.40 4.29 -5.80
CA GLY A 80 -0.61 3.08 -6.07
C GLY A 80 -1.36 1.82 -5.63
N LEU A 81 -1.91 1.90 -4.43
CA LEU A 81 -2.79 0.91 -3.81
C LEU A 81 -3.82 1.65 -2.95
N TRP A 82 -5.10 1.32 -3.13
CA TRP A 82 -6.20 1.83 -2.34
C TRP A 82 -7.07 0.65 -1.90
N LEU A 83 -7.50 0.66 -0.64
CA LEU A 83 -8.45 -0.29 -0.08
C LEU A 83 -9.63 0.47 0.53
N ASP A 84 -10.83 -0.09 0.43
CA ASP A 84 -12.02 0.42 1.09
C ASP A 84 -12.02 0.13 2.61
N ALA A 85 -13.01 0.69 3.31
CA ALA A 85 -13.16 0.55 4.76
C ALA A 85 -13.41 -0.89 5.22
N ASP A 86 -14.06 -1.69 4.37
CA ASP A 86 -14.39 -3.08 4.66
C ASP A 86 -13.24 -4.04 4.35
N LEU A 87 -12.12 -3.53 3.80
CA LEU A 87 -10.97 -4.30 3.33
C LEU A 87 -11.39 -5.41 2.36
N TYR A 88 -12.36 -5.11 1.51
CA TYR A 88 -12.96 -6.05 0.57
C TYR A 88 -12.69 -5.65 -0.87
N HIS A 89 -12.87 -4.37 -1.21
CA HIS A 89 -12.53 -3.84 -2.52
C HIS A 89 -11.25 -3.03 -2.47
N GLY A 90 -10.46 -3.12 -3.54
CA GLY A 90 -9.31 -2.27 -3.72
C GLY A 90 -9.07 -1.89 -5.17
N THR A 91 -8.25 -0.87 -5.34
CA THR A 91 -7.77 -0.44 -6.65
C THR A 91 -6.26 -0.28 -6.65
N THR A 92 -5.64 -0.53 -7.80
CA THR A 92 -4.22 -0.31 -8.02
C THR A 92 -3.99 0.40 -9.35
N SER A 93 -3.25 1.50 -9.30
CA SER A 93 -2.95 2.35 -10.43
C SER A 93 -1.50 2.79 -10.40
N LYS A 94 -1.02 3.34 -11.53
CA LYS A 94 0.27 4.02 -11.55
C LYS A 94 0.21 5.29 -10.69
N CYS A 95 1.19 5.50 -9.81
CA CYS A 95 1.33 6.74 -9.05
C CYS A 95 2.73 7.36 -9.19
N SER A 96 2.85 8.66 -8.95
CA SER A 96 4.13 9.38 -8.98
C SER A 96 5.07 9.02 -7.82
N THR A 97 4.56 8.67 -6.64
CA THR A 97 5.42 8.34 -5.48
C THR A 97 6.37 7.17 -5.77
N PHE A 98 5.87 6.13 -6.45
CA PHE A 98 6.62 4.88 -6.68
C PHE A 98 6.89 4.59 -8.17
N ASN A 99 6.20 5.29 -9.08
CA ASN A 99 6.19 5.00 -10.52
C ASN A 99 5.92 3.51 -10.80
N ASN A 100 4.94 2.95 -10.08
CA ASN A 100 4.53 1.56 -10.22
C ASN A 100 3.63 1.35 -11.44
N LEU A 101 3.54 0.09 -11.88
CA LEU A 101 2.42 -0.38 -12.70
C LEU A 101 1.32 -0.88 -11.75
N PRO A 102 0.08 -1.13 -12.24
CA PRO A 102 -0.91 -1.88 -11.48
C PRO A 102 -0.29 -3.13 -10.85
N LEU A 103 -0.59 -3.37 -9.58
CA LEU A 103 0.02 -4.43 -8.78
C LEU A 103 -0.67 -5.80 -8.94
N SER A 104 -1.88 -5.82 -9.49
CA SER A 104 -2.61 -7.04 -9.86
C SER A 104 -2.77 -7.12 -11.38
N SER A 105 -3.39 -8.19 -11.88
CA SER A 105 -3.80 -8.35 -13.28
C SER A 105 -4.77 -7.27 -13.73
N GLU A 106 -5.66 -6.84 -12.84
CA GLU A 106 -6.66 -5.80 -13.09
C GLU A 106 -6.46 -4.59 -12.15
N GLN A 107 -6.98 -3.43 -12.54
CA GLN A 107 -6.91 -2.24 -11.70
C GLN A 107 -7.84 -2.32 -10.49
N ASP A 108 -9.05 -2.85 -10.69
CA ASP A 108 -10.01 -3.12 -9.61
C ASP A 108 -9.86 -4.58 -9.19
N PHE A 109 -9.80 -4.83 -7.89
CA PHE A 109 -9.68 -6.19 -7.35
C PHE A 109 -10.54 -6.39 -6.10
N THR A 110 -10.85 -7.65 -5.82
CA THR A 110 -11.52 -8.08 -4.58
C THR A 110 -10.53 -8.87 -3.74
N ILE A 111 -10.43 -8.53 -2.46
CA ILE A 111 -9.48 -9.15 -1.53
C ILE A 111 -10.01 -10.53 -1.10
N GLN A 112 -9.18 -11.56 -1.28
CA GLN A 112 -9.41 -12.89 -0.72
C GLN A 112 -8.81 -13.00 0.68
N ASN A 113 -7.56 -12.56 0.85
CA ASN A 113 -6.87 -12.53 2.13
C ASN A 113 -6.03 -11.25 2.25
N LEU A 114 -5.99 -10.68 3.46
CA LEU A 114 -5.11 -9.58 3.81
C LEU A 114 -4.42 -9.91 5.13
N GLU A 115 -3.10 -9.85 5.12
CA GLU A 115 -2.24 -10.04 6.30
C GLU A 115 -1.37 -8.80 6.51
N VAL A 116 -1.12 -8.48 7.78
CA VAL A 116 -0.17 -7.41 8.15
C VAL A 116 0.80 -7.97 9.18
N TRP A 117 2.08 -7.98 8.81
CA TRP A 117 3.17 -8.51 9.62
C TRP A 117 3.98 -7.35 10.19
N ALA A 118 4.14 -7.30 11.51
CA ALA A 118 5.03 -6.36 12.18
C ALA A 118 6.38 -7.02 12.48
N PHE A 119 7.44 -6.21 12.52
CA PHE A 119 8.79 -6.66 12.86
C PHE A 119 9.22 -5.98 14.17
N GLU A 120 9.46 -6.78 15.21
CA GLU A 120 10.01 -6.34 16.50
C GLU A 120 11.51 -6.61 16.60
#